data_AF-L5LCE4-F1
#
_entry.id   AF-L5LCE4-F1
#
_cell.length_a   1.000
_cell.length_b   1.000
_cell.length_c   1.000
_cell.angle_alpha   90.00
_cell.angle_beta   90.00
_cell.angle_gamma   90.00
#
_symmetry.space_group_name_H-M   'P 1'
#
loop_
_entity.id
_entity.type
_entity.pdbx_description
1 polymer ?
#
loop_
_entity_poly.entity_id
_entity_poly.type
_entity_poly.pdbx_seq_one_letter_code
_entity_poly.pdbx_strand_id
1 'polypeptide(L)'
;PVKKDDEAFEISIPLEETPHLDPQLFYSLSPSRGSFEVKDADGVLCRYKKILGTFQKLKSMSRAFEHHRVDRNTVALTTPIAELLIVAPEKLAEVGEFDPSKERLLEYSRRCFLALDDETLKKVQALKKSKLLLPITYRFKR
;
A
#
# COMPACT_ATOMS: atom_id res chain seq x y z
N PRO A 1 -6.84 9.07 29.25
CA PRO A 1 -5.83 9.56 28.29
C PRO A 1 -5.59 8.53 27.17
N VAL A 2 -6.41 8.59 26.12
CA VAL A 2 -6.25 7.73 24.94
C VAL A 2 -5.09 8.31 24.13
N LYS A 3 -3.97 7.59 24.09
CA LYS A 3 -2.83 7.90 23.23
C LYS A 3 -3.36 7.93 21.80
N LYS A 4 -3.45 9.14 21.24
CA LYS A 4 -3.99 9.39 19.91
C LYS A 4 -2.88 8.95 18.95
N ASP A 5 -3.09 7.82 18.28
CA ASP A 5 -2.23 7.28 17.23
C ASP A 5 -2.24 8.23 15.99
N ASP A 6 -1.83 9.48 16.18
CA ASP A 6 -1.59 10.49 15.13
C ASP A 6 -0.09 10.49 14.74
N GLU A 7 0.62 9.39 15.03
CA GLU A 7 1.98 9.15 14.56
C GLU A 7 1.90 8.57 13.15
N ALA A 8 2.36 9.33 12.16
CA ALA A 8 2.57 8.80 10.84
C ALA A 8 3.55 7.63 10.93
N PHE A 9 3.09 6.44 10.58
CA PHE A 9 3.94 5.25 10.60
C PHE A 9 4.82 5.28 9.35
N GLU A 10 5.98 5.92 9.47
CA GLU A 10 7.06 5.84 8.48
C GLU A 10 7.72 4.46 8.58
N ILE A 11 7.26 3.51 7.78
CA ILE A 11 7.86 2.18 7.72
C ILE A 11 8.95 2.23 6.66
N SER A 12 10.19 2.40 7.10
CA SER A 12 11.36 2.27 6.23
C SER A 12 11.71 0.78 6.11
N ILE A 13 11.20 0.10 5.08
CA ILE A 13 11.55 -1.31 4.82
C ILE A 13 12.80 -1.35 3.92
N PRO A 14 13.91 -1.99 4.34
CA PRO A 14 15.04 -2.28 3.46
C PRO A 14 14.60 -3.16 2.29
N LEU A 15 15.06 -2.85 1.07
CA LEU A 15 14.75 -3.62 -0.14
C LEU A 15 15.42 -4.99 -0.16
N GLU A 16 16.43 -5.22 0.69
CA GLU A 16 17.34 -6.35 0.53
C GLU A 16 16.98 -7.52 1.44
N GLU A 17 16.96 -8.70 0.79
CA GLU A 17 16.69 -10.05 1.27
C GLU A 17 15.22 -10.38 1.55
N THR A 18 14.58 -10.94 0.52
CA THR A 18 13.49 -11.90 0.68
C THR A 18 13.86 -12.91 1.78
N PRO A 19 13.16 -12.95 2.93
CA PRO A 19 13.21 -14.17 3.72
C PRO A 19 12.62 -15.27 2.83
N HIS A 20 13.32 -16.40 2.74
CA HIS A 20 12.89 -17.61 2.06
C HIS A 20 11.63 -18.12 2.80
N LEU A 21 10.48 -17.51 2.50
CA LEU A 21 9.20 -17.81 3.13
C LEU A 21 8.71 -19.14 2.56
N ASP A 22 8.65 -20.12 3.46
CA ASP A 22 8.20 -21.47 3.20
C ASP A 22 6.82 -21.49 2.49
N PRO A 23 6.69 -22.11 1.30
CA PRO A 23 5.44 -22.18 0.56
C PRO A 23 4.27 -22.84 1.33
N GLN A 24 4.52 -23.56 2.43
CA GLN A 24 3.48 -24.24 3.20
C GLN A 24 2.67 -23.31 4.11
N LEU A 25 3.17 -22.10 4.42
CA LEU A 25 2.39 -21.12 5.18
C LEU A 25 1.28 -20.45 4.34
N PHE A 26 1.37 -20.55 3.02
CA PHE A 26 0.33 -20.04 2.11
C PHE A 26 -0.89 -20.98 2.03
N TYR A 27 -0.73 -22.27 2.37
CA TYR A 27 -1.76 -23.30 2.19
C TYR A 27 -2.48 -23.75 3.47
N SER A 28 -2.11 -23.24 4.66
CA SER A 28 -2.65 -23.72 5.95
C SER A 28 -3.70 -22.81 6.60
N LEU A 29 -4.23 -21.82 5.88
CA LEU A 29 -5.46 -21.12 6.27
C LEU A 29 -6.60 -21.48 5.31
N SER A 30 -7.39 -22.46 5.72
CA SER A 30 -8.60 -22.96 5.06
C SER A 30 -9.51 -21.84 4.52
N PRO A 31 -10.22 -22.08 3.41
CA PRO A 31 -10.92 -21.04 2.66
C PRO A 31 -12.21 -20.65 3.38
N SER A 32 -12.25 -19.44 3.91
CA SER A 32 -13.48 -18.83 4.41
C SER A 32 -13.46 -17.35 4.06
N ARG A 33 -14.17 -17.05 2.97
CA ARG A 33 -14.49 -15.70 2.45
C ARG A 33 -13.32 -14.95 1.83
N GLY A 34 -13.06 -15.27 0.55
CA GLY A 34 -12.59 -14.32 -0.45
C GLY A 34 -11.39 -13.47 -0.05
N SER A 35 -10.26 -14.10 0.23
CA SER A 35 -8.97 -13.43 0.11
C SER A 35 -8.78 -13.11 -1.37
N PHE A 36 -9.27 -11.94 -1.81
CA PHE A 36 -8.87 -11.36 -3.08
C PHE A 36 -7.37 -11.09 -2.95
N GLU A 37 -6.58 -12.06 -3.41
CA GLU A 37 -5.20 -11.85 -3.78
C GLU A 37 -5.19 -10.62 -4.68
N VAL A 38 -4.43 -9.61 -4.30
CA VAL A 38 -4.35 -8.38 -5.08
C VAL A 38 -3.57 -8.72 -6.33
N LYS A 39 -4.29 -8.95 -7.43
CA LYS A 39 -3.73 -9.41 -8.70
C LYS A 39 -3.43 -8.29 -9.67
N ASP A 40 -3.87 -7.07 -9.36
CA ASP A 40 -3.84 -5.93 -10.26
C ASP A 40 -3.94 -4.61 -9.47
N ALA A 41 -3.69 -3.49 -10.17
CA ALA A 41 -3.68 -2.15 -9.58
C ALA A 41 -5.05 -1.71 -9.02
N ASP A 42 -6.17 -2.20 -9.58
CA ASP A 42 -7.50 -1.90 -9.03
C ASP A 42 -7.72 -2.65 -7.71
N GLY A 43 -7.29 -3.90 -7.62
CA GLY A 43 -7.27 -4.67 -6.38
C GLY A 43 -6.48 -3.97 -5.26
N VAL A 44 -5.35 -3.34 -5.59
CA VAL A 44 -4.56 -2.52 -4.65
C VAL A 44 -5.40 -1.34 -4.17
N LEU A 45 -5.96 -0.58 -5.11
CA LEU A 45 -6.72 0.64 -4.83
C LEU A 45 -7.98 0.35 -4.01
N CYS A 46 -8.70 -0.72 -4.34
CA CYS A 46 -9.88 -1.18 -3.62
C CYS A 46 -9.54 -1.53 -2.17
N ARG A 47 -8.46 -2.30 -1.95
CA ARG A 47 -7.97 -2.65 -0.61
C ARG A 47 -7.55 -1.41 0.17
N TYR A 48 -6.78 -0.52 -0.46
CA TYR A 48 -6.31 0.73 0.14
C TYR A 48 -7.48 1.61 0.61
N LYS A 49 -8.48 1.84 -0.25
CA LYS A 49 -9.67 2.63 0.07
C LYS A 49 -10.49 2.02 1.22
N LYS A 50 -10.62 0.69 1.26
CA LYS A 50 -11.30 -0.02 2.37
C LYS A 50 -10.59 0.20 3.71
N ILE A 51 -9.26 0.03 3.73
CA ILE A 51 -8.45 0.25 4.94
C ILE A 51 -8.53 1.72 5.36
N LEU A 52 -8.43 2.66 4.41
CA LEU A 52 -8.59 4.09 4.66
C LEU A 52 -9.94 4.41 5.29
N GLY A 53 -11.04 3.87 4.77
CA GLY A 53 -12.37 4.07 5.36
C GLY A 53 -12.46 3.56 6.80
N THR A 54 -11.84 2.42 7.11
CA THR A 54 -11.79 1.91 8.49
C THR A 54 -10.86 2.75 9.37
N PHE A 55 -9.70 3.18 8.87
CA PHE A 55 -8.80 4.08 9.58
C PHE A 55 -9.48 5.40 9.92
N GLN A 56 -10.23 5.98 8.98
CA GLN A 56 -11.00 7.20 9.22
C GLN A 56 -12.05 7.03 10.32
N LYS A 57 -12.63 5.84 10.48
CA LYS A 57 -13.61 5.52 11.54
C LYS A 57 -12.94 5.21 12.89
N LEU A 58 -11.93 4.34 12.89
CA LEU A 58 -11.29 3.83 14.11
C LEU A 58 -10.18 4.74 14.63
N LYS A 59 -9.67 5.67 13.80
CA LYS A 59 -8.49 6.52 14.06
C LYS A 59 -7.27 5.74 14.53
N SER A 60 -7.16 4.47 14.14
CA SER A 60 -6.09 3.57 14.54
C SER A 60 -5.70 2.68 13.36
N MET A 61 -4.43 2.77 12.97
CA MET A 61 -3.86 2.00 11.86
C MET A 61 -3.85 0.51 12.18
N SER A 62 -3.36 0.13 13.37
CA SER A 62 -3.28 -1.27 13.79
C SER A 62 -4.64 -1.96 13.75
N ARG A 63 -5.69 -1.29 14.28
CA ARG A 63 -7.05 -1.84 14.22
C ARG A 63 -7.61 -1.88 12.80
N ALA A 64 -7.29 -0.92 11.94
CA ALA A 64 -7.72 -0.94 10.55
C ALA A 64 -7.09 -2.13 9.78
N PHE A 65 -5.79 -2.37 9.97
CA PHE A 65 -5.09 -3.49 9.34
C PHE A 65 -5.58 -4.85 9.87
N GLU A 66 -5.76 -4.98 11.19
CA GLU A 66 -6.31 -6.20 11.81
C GLU A 66 -7.73 -6.49 11.32
N HIS A 67 -8.59 -5.47 11.23
CA HIS A 67 -9.97 -5.60 10.77
C HIS A 67 -10.06 -6.13 9.33
N HIS A 68 -9.15 -5.70 8.45
CA HIS A 68 -9.09 -6.17 7.07
C HIS A 68 -8.22 -7.41 6.87
N ARG A 69 -7.61 -7.94 7.95
CA ARG A 69 -6.68 -9.09 7.92
C ARG A 69 -5.57 -8.90 6.88
N VAL A 70 -4.94 -7.72 6.88
CA VAL A 70 -3.87 -7.39 5.93
C VAL A 70 -2.58 -7.12 6.68
N ASP A 71 -1.47 -7.57 6.09
CA ASP A 71 -0.15 -7.25 6.61
C ASP A 71 0.24 -5.81 6.25
N ARG A 72 0.88 -5.13 7.19
CA ARG A 72 1.27 -3.72 7.06
C ARG A 72 2.34 -3.53 5.99
N ASN A 73 3.30 -4.45 5.86
CA ASN A 73 4.35 -4.38 4.87
C ASN A 73 3.78 -4.58 3.46
N THR A 74 2.81 -5.49 3.32
CA THR A 74 2.11 -5.69 2.03
C THR A 74 1.41 -4.42 1.56
N VAL A 75 0.73 -3.71 2.47
CA VAL A 75 0.09 -2.43 2.14
C VAL A 75 1.14 -1.36 1.84
N ALA A 76 2.23 -1.28 2.61
CA ALA A 76 3.31 -0.35 2.35
C ALA A 76 3.91 -0.56 0.95
N LEU A 77 4.27 -1.79 0.60
CA LEU A 77 4.88 -2.16 -0.68
C LEU A 77 4.02 -1.77 -1.89
N THR A 78 2.70 -1.79 -1.74
CA THR A 78 1.73 -1.45 -2.80
C THR A 78 1.17 -0.04 -2.67
N THR A 79 1.55 0.72 -1.64
CA THR A 79 1.11 2.09 -1.41
C THR A 79 1.46 3.04 -2.56
N PRO A 80 2.66 2.99 -3.18
CA PRO A 80 3.00 3.86 -4.30
C PRO A 80 2.04 3.75 -5.49
N ILE A 81 1.51 2.55 -5.76
CA ILE A 81 0.48 2.33 -6.80
C ILE A 81 -0.78 3.12 -6.46
N ALA A 82 -1.28 2.98 -5.23
CA ALA A 82 -2.49 3.68 -4.77
C ALA A 82 -2.28 5.19 -4.71
N GLU A 83 -1.13 5.66 -4.24
CA GLU A 83 -0.78 7.08 -4.19
C GLU A 83 -0.77 7.69 -5.59
N LEU A 84 -0.12 7.04 -6.55
CA LEU A 84 -0.09 7.52 -7.93
C LEU A 84 -1.51 7.56 -8.53
N LEU A 85 -2.30 6.49 -8.37
CA LEU A 85 -3.69 6.42 -8.86
C LEU A 85 -4.60 7.50 -8.27
N ILE A 86 -4.39 7.88 -7.00
CA ILE A 86 -5.23 8.87 -6.31
C ILE A 86 -4.77 10.30 -6.59
N VAL A 87 -3.45 10.54 -6.62
CA VAL A 87 -2.87 11.88 -6.62
C VAL A 87 -2.52 12.37 -8.01
N ALA A 88 -2.05 11.47 -8.87
CA ALA A 88 -1.59 11.81 -10.21
C ALA A 88 -1.92 10.67 -11.19
N PRO A 89 -3.21 10.39 -11.45
CA PRO A 89 -3.61 9.37 -12.42
C PRO A 89 -3.08 9.67 -13.83
N GLU A 90 -2.83 10.94 -14.15
CA GLU A 90 -2.18 11.34 -15.41
C GLU A 90 -0.75 10.78 -15.58
N LYS A 91 -0.03 10.57 -14.46
CA LYS A 91 1.33 10.00 -14.43
C LYS A 91 1.34 8.49 -14.66
N LEU A 92 0.20 7.80 -14.54
CA LEU A 92 0.14 6.37 -14.89
C LEU A 92 0.45 6.12 -16.35
N ALA A 93 0.14 7.06 -17.25
CA ALA A 93 0.48 6.92 -18.66
C ALA A 93 2.01 6.86 -18.87
N GLU A 94 2.79 7.59 -18.06
CA GLU A 94 4.26 7.53 -18.10
C GLU A 94 4.79 6.21 -17.51
N VAL A 95 4.13 5.72 -16.45
CA VAL A 95 4.48 4.44 -15.82
C VAL A 95 4.10 3.25 -16.69
N GLY A 96 3.06 3.36 -17.51
CA GLY A 96 2.50 2.26 -18.29
C GLY A 96 1.52 1.38 -17.51
N GLU A 97 0.84 0.50 -18.24
CA GLU A 97 -0.13 -0.45 -17.66
C GLU A 97 0.58 -1.62 -16.97
N PHE A 98 -0.02 -2.10 -15.88
CA PHE A 98 0.46 -3.29 -15.19
C PHE A 98 0.08 -4.54 -15.98
N ASP A 99 1.08 -5.35 -16.35
CA ASP A 99 0.86 -6.64 -17.01
C ASP A 99 1.40 -7.78 -16.12
N PRO A 100 0.51 -8.57 -15.48
CA PRO A 100 0.92 -9.64 -14.57
C PRO A 100 1.66 -10.79 -15.26
N SER A 101 1.62 -10.87 -16.60
CA SER A 101 2.39 -11.86 -17.37
C SER A 101 3.83 -11.40 -17.64
N LYS A 102 4.11 -10.09 -17.52
CA LYS A 102 5.42 -9.51 -17.83
C LYS A 102 6.18 -9.07 -16.58
N GLU A 103 5.49 -8.61 -15.55
CA GLU A 103 6.11 -8.11 -14.32
C GLU A 103 5.33 -8.48 -13.06
N ARG A 104 6.03 -8.50 -11.92
CA ARG A 104 5.40 -8.68 -10.61
C ARG A 104 4.83 -7.35 -10.13
N LEU A 105 3.76 -7.40 -9.32
CA LEU A 105 3.13 -6.20 -8.75
C LEU A 105 4.11 -5.30 -7.97
N LEU A 106 5.13 -5.89 -7.33
CA LEU A 106 6.16 -5.14 -6.63
C LEU A 106 7.04 -4.32 -7.58
N GLU A 107 7.42 -4.87 -8.73
CA GLU A 107 8.19 -4.16 -9.76
C GLU A 107 7.38 -2.99 -10.31
N TYR A 108 6.09 -3.21 -10.57
CA TYR A 108 5.17 -2.16 -10.98
C TYR A 108 5.04 -1.05 -9.93
N SER A 109 4.95 -1.43 -8.64
CA SER A 109 4.94 -0.46 -7.53
C SER A 109 6.21 0.39 -7.50
N ARG A 110 7.37 -0.22 -7.79
CA ARG A 110 8.64 0.50 -7.87
C ARG A 110 8.64 1.50 -9.03
N ARG A 111 8.11 1.13 -10.20
CA ARG A 111 7.94 2.07 -11.32
C ARG A 111 7.01 3.22 -10.96
N CYS A 112 5.88 2.92 -10.29
CA CYS A 112 4.96 3.95 -9.78
C CYS A 112 5.68 4.91 -8.83
N PHE A 113 6.48 4.39 -7.91
CA PHE A 113 7.26 5.19 -6.97
C PHE A 113 8.28 6.09 -7.66
N LEU A 114 8.98 5.59 -8.69
CA LEU A 114 9.94 6.39 -9.45
C LEU A 114 9.30 7.51 -10.27
N ALA A 115 8.02 7.36 -10.65
CA ALA A 115 7.25 8.40 -11.31
C ALA A 115 6.64 9.44 -10.36
N LEU A 116 6.73 9.24 -9.03
CA LEU A 116 6.32 10.23 -8.04
C LEU A 116 7.38 11.34 -7.95
N ASP A 117 7.20 12.39 -8.75
CA ASP A 117 7.97 13.63 -8.65
C ASP A 117 7.76 14.35 -7.32
N ASP A 118 8.67 15.27 -6.96
CA ASP A 118 8.60 16.05 -5.71
C ASP A 118 7.27 16.79 -5.51
N GLU A 119 6.68 17.31 -6.59
CA GLU A 119 5.37 17.95 -6.55
C GLU A 119 4.26 16.97 -6.16
N THR A 120 4.25 15.77 -6.75
CA THR A 120 3.29 14.72 -6.44
C THR A 120 3.46 14.24 -5.01
N LEU A 121 4.71 14.07 -4.55
CA LEU A 121 5.01 13.71 -3.17
C LEU A 121 4.50 14.76 -2.18
N LYS A 122 4.61 16.06 -2.49
CA LYS A 122 4.00 17.12 -1.66
C LYS A 122 2.49 16.99 -1.57
N LYS A 123 1.81 16.71 -2.70
CA LYS A 123 0.35 16.47 -2.72
C LYS A 123 -0.02 15.23 -1.91
N VAL A 124 0.71 14.12 -2.05
CA VAL A 124 0.56 12.90 -1.23
C VAL A 124 0.67 13.22 0.26
N GLN A 125 1.71 13.96 0.67
CA GLN A 125 1.92 14.33 2.06
C GLN A 125 0.80 15.23 2.60
N ALA A 126 0.27 16.14 1.79
CA ALA A 126 -0.90 16.95 2.16
C ALA A 126 -2.13 16.06 2.40
N LEU A 127 -2.41 15.11 1.52
CA LEU A 127 -3.56 14.20 1.66
C LEU A 127 -3.41 13.25 2.85
N LYS A 128 -2.19 12.78 3.17
CA LYS A 128 -1.91 12.02 4.39
C LYS A 128 -2.25 12.83 5.64
N LYS A 129 -1.80 14.10 5.70
CA LYS A 129 -2.13 15.02 6.81
C LYS A 129 -3.62 15.29 6.92
N SER A 130 -4.32 15.40 5.80
CA SER A 130 -5.78 15.55 5.75
C SER A 130 -6.55 14.25 5.99
N LYS A 131 -5.88 13.13 6.29
CA LYS A 131 -6.49 11.80 6.53
C LYS A 131 -7.28 11.28 5.33
N LEU A 132 -6.95 11.77 4.12
CA LEU A 132 -7.46 11.30 2.83
C LEU A 132 -6.54 10.24 2.19
N LEU A 133 -5.35 10.05 2.75
CA LEU A 133 -4.47 8.91 2.51
C LEU A 133 -4.08 8.27 3.84
N LEU A 134 -3.69 7.00 3.77
CA LEU A 134 -3.13 6.30 4.91
C LEU A 134 -1.77 6.93 5.27
N PRO A 135 -1.52 7.24 6.55
CA PRO A 135 -0.23 7.76 7.00
C PRO A 135 0.80 6.62 7.11
N ILE A 136 1.02 5.97 5.96
CA ILE A 136 2.02 4.94 5.72
C ILE A 136 2.90 5.43 4.58
N THR A 137 4.20 5.34 4.74
CA THR A 137 5.14 5.65 3.67
C THR A 137 5.99 4.42 3.49
N TYR A 138 6.12 3.99 2.24
CA TYR A 138 7.12 3.02 1.87
C TYR A 138 8.34 3.75 1.35
N ARG A 139 9.52 3.41 1.88
CA ARG A 139 10.78 4.00 1.47
C ARG A 139 11.59 2.94 0.74
N PHE A 140 11.59 2.97 -0.59
CA PHE A 140 12.61 2.24 -1.35
C PHE A 140 13.97 2.77 -0.90
N LYS A 141 14.84 1.89 -0.39
CA LYS A 141 16.25 2.24 -0.26
C LYS A 141 16.79 2.48 -1.66
N ARG A 142 17.34 3.68 -1.88
CA ARG A 142 17.91 4.12 -3.15
C ARG A 142 19.35 3.64 -3.25
#